data_AF-A0A3B3WQZ9-F1
#
_entry.id   AF-A0A3B3WQZ9-F1
#
_cell.length_a   1.000
_cell.length_b   1.000
_cell.length_c   1.000
_cell.angle_alpha   90.00
_cell.angle_beta   90.00
_cell.angle_gamma   90.00
#
_symmetry.space_group_name_H-M   'P 1'
#
loop_
_entity.id
_entity.type
_entity.pdbx_description
1 polymer ?
#
loop_
_entity_poly.entity_id
_entity_poly.type
_entity_poly.pdbx_seq_one_letter_code
_entity_poly.pdbx_strand_id
1 'polypeptide(L)'
;MTKEDVSEPAEGDAVLGCFTRNAPHQRAVIHQVASAPMPSDCEFSFFDPSEPQCREILQDPNTTIPELFAVLRQWVPQVQKNIDVIGIEILKRGCGFFSTASKSQCCDFSFCCDAETAASFARQLLALGADPNLRSRWTNMRALHYAAYFDVPQLVGVVLQASQPGEVDATCSDFEFGTALHIAASNLCTSAVKRLLELGANPAFRVRFFSV
;
A
#
# COMPACT_ATOMS: atom_id res chain seq x y z
N MET A 1 -39.61 -38.16 -4.77
CA MET A 1 -40.68 -37.72 -3.84
C MET A 1 -40.07 -37.75 -2.46
N THR A 2 -39.99 -36.68 -1.67
CA THR A 2 -40.80 -35.46 -1.55
C THR A 2 -39.92 -34.25 -1.20
N LYS A 3 -40.31 -33.08 -1.74
CA LYS A 3 -39.83 -31.74 -1.38
C LYS A 3 -40.54 -31.27 -0.11
N GLU A 4 -39.90 -30.44 0.69
CA GLU A 4 -40.58 -29.44 1.52
C GLU A 4 -39.90 -28.08 1.35
N ASP A 5 -40.76 -27.08 1.17
CA ASP A 5 -40.60 -25.69 0.76
C ASP A 5 -41.20 -24.84 1.90
N VAL A 6 -40.50 -23.83 2.45
CA VAL A 6 -41.08 -22.73 3.25
C VAL A 6 -40.09 -21.55 3.19
N SER A 7 -40.23 -20.58 2.28
CA SER A 7 -41.06 -19.36 2.31
C SER A 7 -40.60 -18.27 3.32
N GLU A 8 -40.13 -17.14 2.79
CA GLU A 8 -39.93 -15.85 3.47
C GLU A 8 -41.25 -15.11 3.72
N PRO A 9 -41.24 -14.06 4.57
CA PRO A 9 -42.13 -12.93 4.40
C PRO A 9 -41.36 -11.61 4.13
N ALA A 10 -41.90 -10.83 3.22
CA ALA A 10 -41.59 -9.42 2.99
C ALA A 10 -42.72 -8.57 3.58
N GLU A 11 -42.39 -7.45 4.22
CA GLU A 11 -43.15 -6.18 4.15
C GLU A 11 -42.36 -5.06 4.84
N GLY A 12 -42.31 -3.90 4.19
CA GLY A 12 -41.64 -2.71 4.67
C GLY A 12 -42.62 -1.68 5.24
N ASP A 13 -42.08 -0.70 5.96
CA ASP A 13 -42.60 0.67 5.92
C ASP A 13 -41.45 1.66 6.22
N ALA A 14 -41.49 2.80 5.54
CA ALA A 14 -40.50 3.85 5.56
C ALA A 14 -40.80 4.88 6.66
N VAL A 15 -39.78 5.62 7.13
CA VAL A 15 -39.75 7.11 7.18
C VAL A 15 -38.59 7.64 8.05
N LEU A 16 -37.71 8.37 7.35
CA LEU A 16 -36.83 9.49 7.73
C LEU A 16 -35.85 9.39 8.93
N GLY A 17 -34.56 9.53 8.59
CA GLY A 17 -33.80 10.68 9.10
C GLY A 17 -32.44 10.42 9.74
N CYS A 18 -31.43 9.99 8.97
CA CYS A 18 -30.06 10.46 9.18
C CYS A 18 -29.22 10.22 7.93
N PHE A 19 -28.69 11.30 7.34
CA PHE A 19 -27.77 11.25 6.20
C PHE A 19 -26.42 10.66 6.65
N THR A 20 -26.29 9.33 6.66
CA THR A 20 -24.97 8.69 6.68
C THR A 20 -24.47 8.62 5.24
N ARG A 21 -23.54 9.52 4.93
CA ARG A 21 -22.80 9.58 3.67
C ARG A 21 -21.80 8.42 3.62
N ASN A 22 -22.30 7.19 3.57
CA ASN A 22 -21.49 6.00 3.32
C ASN A 22 -21.26 5.88 1.81
N ALA A 23 -20.18 6.49 1.32
CA ALA A 23 -19.62 6.05 0.05
C ALA A 23 -19.18 4.59 0.23
N PRO A 24 -19.53 3.67 -0.69
CA PRO A 24 -19.13 2.28 -0.55
C PRO A 24 -17.60 2.21 -0.63
N HIS A 25 -16.97 1.72 0.42
CA HIS A 25 -15.57 1.30 0.36
C HIS A 25 -15.41 0.38 -0.85
N GLN A 26 -14.70 0.84 -1.88
CA GLN A 26 -14.39 0.02 -3.05
C GLN A 26 -13.67 -1.23 -2.55
N ARG A 27 -14.34 -2.37 -2.71
CA ARG A 27 -13.82 -3.68 -2.30
C ARG A 27 -12.47 -3.91 -2.97
N ALA A 28 -11.51 -4.42 -2.20
CA ALA A 28 -10.20 -4.75 -2.72
C ALA A 28 -10.27 -5.62 -3.99
N VAL A 29 -9.63 -5.18 -5.08
CA VAL A 29 -9.61 -5.86 -6.38
C VAL A 29 -8.35 -6.71 -6.49
N ILE A 30 -8.54 -8.04 -6.38
CA ILE A 30 -7.42 -8.99 -6.51
C ILE A 30 -7.14 -9.25 -7.98
N HIS A 31 -5.96 -8.85 -8.45
CA HIS A 31 -5.50 -9.17 -9.80
C HIS A 31 -4.74 -10.50 -9.84
N GLN A 32 -4.87 -11.25 -10.94
CA GLN A 32 -4.06 -12.44 -11.20
C GLN A 32 -2.58 -12.08 -11.37
N VAL A 33 -1.68 -13.01 -11.04
CA VAL A 33 -0.24 -12.79 -11.21
C VAL A 33 0.09 -12.73 -12.70
N ALA A 34 0.85 -11.71 -13.11
CA ALA A 34 1.39 -11.57 -14.45
C ALA A 34 2.91 -11.41 -14.41
N SER A 35 3.56 -11.71 -15.54
CA SER A 35 4.98 -11.42 -15.79
C SER A 35 5.16 -9.97 -16.23
N ALA A 36 6.38 -9.43 -16.09
CA ALA A 36 6.69 -8.12 -16.64
C ALA A 36 6.63 -8.19 -18.18
N PRO A 37 5.89 -7.28 -18.84
CA PRO A 37 5.79 -7.25 -20.29
C PRO A 37 7.13 -6.78 -20.85
N MET A 38 7.87 -7.64 -21.55
CA MET A 38 9.20 -7.33 -22.08
C MET A 38 9.13 -7.03 -23.58
N PRO A 39 9.93 -6.09 -24.11
CA PRO A 39 10.09 -5.91 -25.54
C PRO A 39 10.64 -7.17 -26.22
N SER A 40 10.20 -7.45 -27.44
CA SER A 40 10.57 -8.65 -28.21
C SER A 40 12.08 -8.79 -28.45
N ASP A 41 12.79 -7.66 -28.55
CA ASP A 41 14.22 -7.59 -28.93
C ASP A 41 15.12 -7.14 -27.75
N CYS A 42 14.69 -7.38 -26.51
CA CYS A 42 15.45 -6.90 -25.35
C CYS A 42 16.71 -7.75 -25.09
N GLU A 43 17.89 -7.11 -25.05
CA GLU A 43 19.16 -7.75 -24.68
C GLU A 43 19.26 -8.07 -23.17
N PHE A 44 18.43 -7.44 -22.33
CA PHE A 44 18.47 -7.57 -20.88
C PHE A 44 17.27 -8.35 -20.32
N SER A 45 17.47 -8.99 -19.16
CA SER A 45 16.44 -9.78 -18.47
C SER A 45 15.50 -8.96 -17.57
N PHE A 46 15.61 -7.63 -17.58
CA PHE A 46 14.85 -6.73 -16.72
C PHE A 46 14.26 -5.56 -17.52
N PHE A 47 13.12 -5.05 -17.07
CA PHE A 47 12.43 -3.93 -17.68
C PHE A 47 13.13 -2.62 -17.31
N ASP A 48 13.48 -1.79 -18.30
CA ASP A 48 14.10 -0.48 -18.07
C ASP A 48 13.17 0.66 -18.51
N PRO A 49 12.46 1.34 -17.58
CA PRO A 49 11.56 2.45 -17.90
C PRO A 49 12.23 3.68 -18.56
N SER A 50 13.55 3.71 -18.66
CA SER A 50 14.31 4.75 -19.34
C SER A 50 14.40 4.47 -20.85
N GLU A 51 14.30 3.22 -21.26
CA GLU A 51 14.34 2.78 -22.66
C GLU A 51 13.02 3.10 -23.37
N PRO A 52 13.06 3.57 -24.64
CA PRO A 52 11.87 3.99 -25.37
C PRO A 52 10.87 2.84 -25.58
N GLN A 53 11.35 1.63 -25.87
CA GLN A 53 10.47 0.46 -26.06
C GLN A 53 9.71 0.09 -24.77
N CYS A 54 10.38 0.16 -23.62
CA CYS A 54 9.73 -0.07 -22.34
C CYS A 54 8.75 1.05 -21.98
N ARG A 55 9.06 2.30 -22.34
CA ARG A 55 8.12 3.43 -22.17
C ARG A 55 6.85 3.28 -23.00
N GLU A 56 6.97 2.80 -24.23
CA GLU A 56 5.81 2.48 -25.07
C GLU A 56 4.92 1.44 -24.39
N ILE A 57 5.52 0.37 -23.83
CA ILE A 57 4.77 -0.65 -23.07
C ILE A 57 4.09 -0.04 -21.84
N LEU A 58 4.76 0.84 -21.08
CA LEU A 58 4.13 1.51 -19.92
C LEU A 58 2.94 2.40 -20.33
N GLN A 59 3.03 3.04 -21.50
CA GLN A 59 2.01 3.95 -22.00
C GLN A 59 0.90 3.25 -22.80
N ASP A 60 1.12 2.00 -23.23
CA ASP A 60 0.14 1.22 -23.97
C ASP A 60 -1.11 0.94 -23.10
N PRO A 61 -2.31 1.42 -23.50
CA PRO A 61 -3.54 1.19 -22.75
C PRO A 61 -3.89 -0.30 -22.57
N ASN A 62 -3.33 -1.20 -23.39
CA ASN A 62 -3.54 -2.64 -23.27
C ASN A 62 -2.67 -3.29 -22.19
N THR A 63 -1.59 -2.63 -21.76
CA THR A 63 -0.76 -3.13 -20.66
C THR A 63 -1.57 -3.12 -19.38
N THR A 64 -1.73 -4.30 -18.80
CA THR A 64 -2.64 -4.54 -17.69
C THR A 64 -2.02 -4.09 -16.37
N ILE A 65 -2.87 -3.78 -15.40
CA ILE A 65 -2.47 -3.48 -14.02
C ILE A 65 -1.52 -4.54 -13.42
N PRO A 66 -1.82 -5.86 -13.47
CA PRO A 66 -0.92 -6.87 -12.92
C PRO A 66 0.45 -6.96 -13.62
N GLU A 67 0.53 -6.61 -14.91
CA GLU A 67 1.78 -6.48 -15.65
C GLU A 67 2.59 -5.27 -15.20
N LEU A 68 1.97 -4.11 -15.01
CA LEU A 68 2.62 -2.93 -14.44
C LEU A 68 3.11 -3.20 -13.00
N PHE A 69 2.32 -3.92 -12.20
CA PHE A 69 2.78 -4.41 -10.90
C PHE A 69 3.93 -5.41 -11.00
N ALA A 70 4.02 -6.18 -12.09
CA ALA A 70 5.15 -7.08 -12.32
C ALA A 70 6.43 -6.30 -12.62
N VAL A 71 6.34 -5.20 -13.38
CA VAL A 71 7.44 -4.25 -13.56
C VAL A 71 7.87 -3.66 -12.22
N LEU A 72 6.92 -3.13 -11.43
CA LEU A 72 7.22 -2.56 -10.10
C LEU A 72 7.93 -3.53 -9.15
N ARG A 73 7.70 -4.84 -9.30
CA ARG A 73 8.34 -5.87 -8.48
C ARG A 73 9.78 -6.17 -8.90
N GLN A 74 10.23 -5.70 -10.06
CA GLN A 74 11.62 -5.90 -10.48
C GLN A 74 12.54 -4.99 -9.65
N TRP A 75 13.34 -5.60 -8.80
CA TRP A 75 14.25 -4.93 -7.86
C TRP A 75 15.49 -4.37 -8.56
N VAL A 76 15.30 -3.51 -9.56
CA VAL A 76 16.37 -2.91 -10.35
C VAL A 76 16.36 -1.39 -10.23
N PRO A 77 17.53 -0.71 -10.14
CA PRO A 77 17.61 0.73 -9.91
C PRO A 77 16.80 1.58 -10.90
N GLN A 78 16.69 1.13 -12.15
CA GLN A 78 15.97 1.80 -13.23
C GLN A 78 14.46 1.86 -12.97
N VAL A 79 13.90 0.74 -12.50
CA VAL A 79 12.49 0.66 -12.09
C VAL A 79 12.24 1.53 -10.86
N GLN A 80 13.13 1.47 -9.87
CA GLN A 80 12.97 2.25 -8.65
C GLN A 80 12.98 3.76 -8.89
N LYS A 81 13.84 4.26 -9.80
CA LYS A 81 13.89 5.68 -10.17
C LYS A 81 12.66 6.18 -10.92
N ASN A 82 11.90 5.29 -11.55
CA ASN A 82 10.72 5.61 -12.36
C ASN A 82 9.42 5.04 -11.74
N ILE A 83 9.42 4.80 -10.43
CA ILE A 83 8.28 4.21 -9.72
C ILE A 83 7.03 5.10 -9.81
N ASP A 84 7.24 6.42 -9.88
CA ASP A 84 6.23 7.44 -10.06
C ASP A 84 5.55 7.30 -11.43
N VAL A 85 6.33 7.13 -12.51
CA VAL A 85 5.81 6.94 -13.86
C VAL A 85 4.98 5.67 -13.94
N ILE A 86 5.52 4.55 -13.46
CA ILE A 86 4.80 3.25 -13.49
C ILE A 86 3.55 3.33 -12.60
N GLY A 87 3.67 3.96 -11.44
CA GLY A 87 2.57 4.21 -10.51
C GLY A 87 1.45 5.04 -11.14
N ILE A 88 1.78 6.16 -11.80
CA ILE A 88 0.81 7.01 -12.51
C ILE A 88 0.07 6.21 -13.59
N GLU A 89 0.76 5.36 -14.33
CA GLU A 89 0.14 4.51 -15.34
C GLU A 89 -0.83 3.47 -14.74
N ILE A 90 -0.50 2.91 -13.57
CA ILE A 90 -1.43 2.06 -12.80
C ILE A 90 -2.67 2.87 -12.35
N LEU A 91 -2.47 4.10 -11.88
CA LEU A 91 -3.54 4.98 -11.43
C LEU A 91 -4.48 5.38 -12.57
N LYS A 92 -3.93 5.74 -13.74
CA LYS A 92 -4.71 6.06 -14.95
C LYS A 92 -5.64 4.92 -15.36
N ARG A 93 -5.23 3.67 -15.13
CA ARG A 93 -6.00 2.45 -15.46
C ARG A 93 -7.05 2.07 -14.42
N GLY A 94 -7.32 2.95 -13.44
CA GLY A 94 -8.42 2.79 -12.49
C GLY A 94 -8.14 1.78 -11.38
N CYS A 95 -6.88 1.42 -11.15
CA CYS A 95 -6.54 0.60 -9.99
C CYS A 95 -6.46 1.46 -8.73
N GLY A 96 -7.52 1.45 -7.92
CA GLY A 96 -7.34 1.63 -6.48
C GLY A 96 -6.39 0.52 -6.01
N PHE A 97 -5.31 0.87 -5.31
CA PHE A 97 -4.16 -0.01 -4.98
C PHE A 97 -4.49 -1.29 -4.17
N PHE A 98 -5.75 -1.64 -3.97
CA PHE A 98 -6.13 -2.82 -3.23
C PHE A 98 -5.96 -4.14 -4.02
N SER A 99 -4.73 -4.48 -4.41
CA SER A 99 -4.41 -5.82 -4.92
C SER A 99 -3.35 -6.45 -4.04
N THR A 100 -3.77 -7.41 -3.22
CA THR A 100 -2.89 -8.30 -2.49
C THR A 100 -2.23 -9.28 -3.47
N ALA A 101 -1.28 -8.78 -4.27
CA ALA A 101 -0.55 -9.59 -5.23
C ALA A 101 0.36 -10.58 -4.50
N SER A 102 0.32 -11.80 -5.02
CA SER A 102 0.96 -12.97 -4.47
C SER A 102 2.46 -13.01 -4.80
N LYS A 103 3.24 -13.14 -3.73
CA LYS A 103 4.61 -13.65 -3.56
C LYS A 103 5.69 -12.58 -3.58
N SER A 104 6.15 -12.30 -2.35
CA SER A 104 7.55 -12.07 -1.98
C SER A 104 8.35 -11.05 -2.79
N GLN A 105 8.26 -9.78 -2.39
CA GLN A 105 9.37 -8.96 -1.86
C GLN A 105 8.85 -7.56 -1.58
N CYS A 106 8.93 -7.13 -0.32
CA CYS A 106 8.45 -5.83 0.12
C CYS A 106 9.38 -4.75 -0.45
N CYS A 107 8.78 -3.72 -1.01
CA CYS A 107 9.51 -2.63 -1.62
C CYS A 107 10.26 -1.84 -0.54
N ASP A 108 11.59 -1.97 -0.48
CA ASP A 108 12.48 -1.03 0.19
C ASP A 108 12.52 0.32 -0.56
N PHE A 109 11.55 1.17 -0.21
CA PHE A 109 11.32 2.50 -0.77
C PHE A 109 12.45 3.51 -0.44
N SER A 110 13.42 3.18 0.42
CA SER A 110 14.36 4.15 1.02
C SER A 110 15.48 4.60 0.08
N PHE A 111 15.88 3.79 -0.90
CA PHE A 111 17.14 4.03 -1.62
C PHE A 111 17.05 4.77 -2.97
N CYS A 112 15.86 5.05 -3.54
CA CYS A 112 15.77 5.58 -4.92
C CYS A 112 14.73 6.68 -5.19
N CYS A 113 13.93 7.10 -4.22
CA CYS A 113 12.99 8.21 -4.38
C CYS A 113 13.22 9.25 -3.29
N ASP A 114 13.27 10.53 -3.66
CA ASP A 114 13.23 11.62 -2.68
C ASP A 114 12.01 11.43 -1.76
N ALA A 115 12.19 11.69 -0.47
CA ALA A 115 11.15 11.48 0.54
C ALA A 115 9.88 12.27 0.21
N GLU A 116 10.02 13.42 -0.45
CA GLU A 116 8.90 14.22 -0.94
C GLU A 116 8.17 13.57 -2.12
N THR A 117 8.89 12.91 -3.03
CA THR A 117 8.27 12.14 -4.13
C THR A 117 7.45 10.97 -3.59
N ALA A 118 7.98 10.22 -2.63
CA ALA A 118 7.25 9.13 -1.97
C ALA A 118 5.99 9.64 -1.25
N ALA A 119 6.09 10.78 -0.55
CA ALA A 119 4.96 11.40 0.13
C ALA A 119 3.91 11.94 -0.87
N SER A 120 4.34 12.55 -1.97
CA SER A 120 3.47 13.03 -3.04
C SER A 120 2.69 11.90 -3.69
N PHE A 121 3.38 10.80 -4.02
CA PHE A 121 2.75 9.61 -4.57
C PHE A 121 1.75 8.99 -3.59
N ALA A 122 2.09 8.89 -2.30
CA ALA A 122 1.17 8.44 -1.27
C ALA A 122 -0.08 9.32 -1.16
N ARG A 123 0.05 10.65 -1.23
CA ARG A 123 -1.10 11.57 -1.23
C ARG A 123 -2.03 11.31 -2.42
N GLN A 124 -1.48 11.04 -3.61
CA GLN A 124 -2.27 10.69 -4.78
C GLN A 124 -3.02 9.37 -4.59
N LEU A 125 -2.37 8.35 -4.03
CA LEU A 125 -3.01 7.06 -3.72
C LEU A 125 -4.16 7.22 -2.72
N LEU A 126 -3.96 8.01 -1.67
CA LEU A 126 -4.97 8.30 -0.65
C LEU A 126 -6.16 9.07 -1.24
N ALA A 127 -5.91 10.04 -2.12
CA ALA A 127 -6.95 10.77 -2.84
C ALA A 127 -7.82 9.86 -3.74
N LEU A 128 -7.25 8.73 -4.19
CA LEU A 128 -7.94 7.70 -4.96
C LEU A 128 -8.60 6.62 -4.07
N GLY A 129 -8.62 6.81 -2.74
CA GLY A 129 -9.31 5.95 -1.80
C GLY A 129 -8.50 4.79 -1.24
N ALA A 130 -7.16 4.80 -1.38
CA ALA A 130 -6.31 3.83 -0.70
C ALA A 130 -6.48 3.93 0.83
N ASP A 131 -6.61 2.80 1.51
CA ASP A 131 -6.70 2.75 2.98
C ASP A 131 -5.29 2.65 3.59
N PRO A 132 -4.82 3.66 4.34
CA PRO A 132 -3.49 3.65 4.97
C PRO A 132 -3.33 2.59 6.08
N ASN A 133 -4.45 2.05 6.59
CA ASN A 133 -4.46 1.11 7.71
C ASN A 133 -4.47 -0.35 7.25
N LEU A 134 -4.51 -0.59 5.94
CA LEU A 134 -4.45 -1.92 5.37
C LEU A 134 -3.16 -2.61 5.78
N ARG A 135 -3.30 -3.88 6.20
CA ARG A 135 -2.17 -4.71 6.59
C ARG A 135 -1.68 -5.53 5.41
N SER A 136 -0.36 -5.53 5.23
CA SER A 136 0.33 -6.45 4.35
C SER A 136 0.05 -7.87 4.78
N ARG A 137 -0.38 -8.73 3.85
CA ARG A 137 -0.60 -10.16 4.11
C ARG A 137 0.68 -10.93 4.48
N TRP A 138 1.86 -10.34 4.22
CA TRP A 138 3.16 -11.03 4.32
C TRP A 138 3.92 -10.69 5.60
N THR A 139 3.77 -9.46 6.07
CA THR A 139 4.53 -8.92 7.20
C THR A 139 3.61 -8.38 8.28
N ASN A 140 2.30 -8.43 8.05
CA ASN A 140 1.26 -7.78 8.86
C ASN A 140 1.48 -6.28 9.12
N MET A 141 2.41 -5.65 8.38
CA MET A 141 2.76 -4.24 8.47
C MET A 141 1.72 -3.37 7.76
N ARG A 142 1.58 -2.15 8.27
CA ARG A 142 0.78 -1.08 7.66
C ARG A 142 1.72 -0.10 6.94
N ALA A 143 1.18 0.80 6.14
CA ALA A 143 1.96 1.86 5.51
C ALA A 143 2.81 2.64 6.54
N LEU A 144 2.26 2.91 7.73
CA LEU A 144 2.96 3.58 8.82
C LEU A 144 4.22 2.84 9.29
N HIS A 145 4.14 1.51 9.43
CA HIS A 145 5.26 0.68 9.85
C HIS A 145 6.38 0.68 8.80
N TYR A 146 6.03 0.67 7.51
CA TYR A 146 7.02 0.77 6.44
C TYR A 146 7.67 2.15 6.38
N ALA A 147 6.88 3.22 6.52
CA ALA A 147 7.42 4.59 6.57
C ALA A 147 8.43 4.77 7.71
N ALA A 148 8.17 4.14 8.86
CA ALA A 148 9.08 4.10 10.00
C ALA A 148 10.33 3.26 9.73
N TYR A 149 10.16 2.06 9.16
CA TYR A 149 11.25 1.13 8.85
C TYR A 149 12.29 1.72 7.89
N PHE A 150 11.84 2.54 6.92
CA PHE A 150 12.65 3.14 5.86
C PHE A 150 13.12 4.58 6.14
N ASP A 151 12.91 5.10 7.34
CA ASP A 151 13.22 6.48 7.77
C ASP A 151 12.61 7.59 6.87
N VAL A 152 11.33 7.48 6.51
CA VAL A 152 10.65 8.45 5.62
C VAL A 152 9.64 9.32 6.40
N PRO A 153 10.07 10.39 7.09
CA PRO A 153 9.20 11.17 7.99
C PRO A 153 8.06 11.91 7.26
N GLN A 154 8.25 12.33 6.01
CA GLN A 154 7.20 12.96 5.20
C GLN A 154 6.05 11.97 4.96
N LEU A 155 6.38 10.70 4.68
CA LEU A 155 5.40 9.63 4.50
C LEU A 155 4.69 9.30 5.82
N VAL A 156 5.40 9.28 6.95
CA VAL A 156 4.78 9.14 8.28
C VAL A 156 3.67 10.19 8.48
N GLY A 157 3.97 11.45 8.14
CA GLY A 157 3.00 12.55 8.24
C GLY A 157 1.78 12.34 7.34
N VAL A 158 1.99 12.01 6.06
CA VAL A 158 0.91 11.79 5.10
C VAL A 158 0.01 10.62 5.51
N VAL A 159 0.61 9.51 5.93
CA VAL A 159 -0.14 8.30 6.35
C VAL A 159 -0.98 8.60 7.59
N LEU A 160 -0.41 9.22 8.62
CA LEU A 160 -1.14 9.51 9.86
C LEU A 160 -2.25 10.55 9.68
N GLN A 161 -2.06 11.53 8.79
CA GLN A 161 -3.10 12.50 8.45
C GLN A 161 -4.31 11.85 7.78
N ALA A 162 -4.12 10.75 7.07
CA ALA A 162 -5.18 10.00 6.42
C ALA A 162 -5.71 8.81 7.26
N SER A 163 -5.07 8.48 8.38
CA SER A 163 -5.50 7.43 9.30
C SER A 163 -6.52 7.93 10.33
N GLN A 164 -7.20 7.00 10.99
CA GLN A 164 -8.10 7.32 12.09
C GLN A 164 -7.31 7.83 13.32
N PRO A 165 -7.93 8.64 14.20
CA PRO A 165 -7.30 9.03 15.46
C PRO A 165 -6.89 7.81 16.29
N GLY A 166 -5.66 7.82 16.82
CA GLY A 166 -5.13 6.73 17.65
C GLY A 166 -4.36 5.65 16.89
N GLU A 167 -4.29 5.70 15.56
CA GLU A 167 -3.57 4.71 14.75
C GLU A 167 -2.03 4.86 14.82
N VAL A 168 -1.51 5.88 15.49
CA VAL A 168 -0.06 6.13 15.65
C VAL A 168 0.65 5.00 16.41
N ASP A 169 -0.02 4.39 17.38
CA ASP A 169 0.50 3.28 18.20
C ASP A 169 -0.04 1.92 17.73
N ALA A 170 -0.45 1.84 16.47
CA ALA A 170 -0.76 0.58 15.82
C ALA A 170 0.36 -0.44 16.00
N THR A 171 0.00 -1.68 16.33
CA THR A 171 0.94 -2.78 16.54
C THR A 171 1.07 -3.67 15.30
N CYS A 172 2.23 -4.29 15.12
CA CYS A 172 2.50 -5.28 14.07
C CYS A 172 2.81 -6.66 14.69
N SER A 173 1.96 -7.67 14.49
CA SER A 173 2.17 -8.99 15.13
C SER A 173 3.46 -9.68 14.71
N ASP A 174 3.86 -9.52 13.44
CA ASP A 174 5.03 -10.19 12.88
C ASP A 174 6.33 -9.49 13.31
N PHE A 175 6.21 -8.36 14.02
CA PHE A 175 7.32 -7.60 14.57
C PHE A 175 7.19 -7.48 16.10
N GLU A 176 6.89 -8.60 16.77
CA GLU A 176 6.75 -8.69 18.24
C GLU A 176 5.71 -7.73 18.82
N PHE A 177 4.64 -7.47 18.05
CA PHE A 177 3.62 -6.45 18.36
C PHE A 177 4.18 -5.02 18.47
N GLY A 178 5.37 -4.77 17.92
CA GLY A 178 6.02 -3.47 17.83
C GLY A 178 5.14 -2.42 17.15
N THR A 179 5.18 -1.21 17.70
CA THR A 179 4.59 -0.03 17.04
C THR A 179 5.56 0.53 16.00
N ALA A 180 5.09 1.45 15.15
CA ALA A 180 5.98 2.18 14.24
C ALA A 180 7.16 2.84 14.95
N LEU A 181 6.97 3.33 16.18
CA LEU A 181 8.05 3.91 16.99
C LEU A 181 9.09 2.87 17.41
N HIS A 182 8.67 1.66 17.78
CA HIS A 182 9.60 0.57 18.10
C HIS A 182 10.47 0.20 16.89
N ILE A 183 9.85 0.08 15.71
CA ILE A 183 10.53 -0.25 14.45
C ILE A 183 11.55 0.84 14.08
N ALA A 184 11.14 2.12 14.15
CA ALA A 184 12.04 3.22 13.84
C ALA A 184 13.23 3.26 14.82
N ALA A 185 12.98 3.02 16.10
CA ALA A 185 14.03 2.99 17.13
C ALA A 185 15.00 1.81 16.93
N SER A 186 14.51 0.61 16.63
CA SER A 186 15.35 -0.57 16.40
C SER A 186 16.26 -0.40 15.18
N ASN A 187 15.79 0.32 14.16
CA ASN A 187 16.51 0.55 12.91
C ASN A 187 17.36 1.83 12.91
N LEU A 188 17.42 2.56 14.03
CA LEU A 188 18.10 3.86 14.14
C LEU A 188 17.57 4.93 13.16
N CYS A 189 16.30 4.82 12.75
CA CYS A 189 15.60 5.77 11.88
C CYS A 189 15.25 7.05 12.66
N THR A 190 16.25 7.88 12.94
CA THR A 190 16.09 9.04 13.83
C THR A 190 15.09 10.08 13.33
N SER A 191 14.93 10.22 12.01
CA SER A 191 14.02 11.20 11.41
C SER A 191 12.57 10.77 11.60
N ALA A 192 12.28 9.49 11.37
CA ALA A 192 10.99 8.87 11.65
C ALA A 192 10.68 8.85 13.15
N VAL A 193 11.64 8.54 14.03
CA VAL A 193 11.45 8.60 15.49
C VAL A 193 10.99 10.00 15.91
N LYS A 194 11.71 11.05 15.51
CA LYS A 194 11.34 12.43 15.82
C LYS A 194 9.93 12.74 15.33
N ARG A 195 9.63 12.37 14.09
CA ARG A 195 8.33 12.64 13.48
C ARG A 195 7.17 11.90 14.15
N LEU A 196 7.37 10.65 14.54
CA LEU A 196 6.37 9.85 15.25
C LEU A 196 6.08 10.46 16.63
N LEU A 197 7.12 10.90 17.36
CA LEU A 197 6.95 11.56 18.65
C LEU A 197 6.22 12.91 18.54
N GLU A 198 6.53 13.72 17.53
CA GLU A 198 5.78 14.96 17.23
C GLU A 198 4.29 14.69 16.98
N LEU A 199 3.97 13.55 16.38
CA LEU A 199 2.61 13.13 16.06
C LEU A 199 1.94 12.31 17.19
N GLY A 200 2.54 12.27 18.38
CA GLY A 200 1.93 11.72 19.58
C GLY A 200 2.11 10.22 19.78
N ALA A 201 3.07 9.58 19.10
CA ALA A 201 3.45 8.20 19.39
C ALA A 201 3.88 8.06 20.85
N ASN A 202 3.44 7.00 21.53
CA ASN A 202 3.73 6.80 22.94
C ASN A 202 5.09 6.10 23.15
N PRO A 203 6.14 6.79 23.65
CA PRO A 203 7.44 6.17 23.88
C PRO A 203 7.44 5.17 25.04
N ALA A 204 6.42 5.19 25.90
CA ALA A 204 6.25 4.25 27.00
C ALA A 204 5.35 3.06 26.63
N PHE A 205 4.94 2.93 25.36
CA PHE A 205 4.12 1.81 24.92
C PHE A 205 4.87 0.50 25.14
N ARG A 206 4.28 -0.41 25.90
CA ARG A 206 4.91 -1.70 26.23
C ARG A 206 4.34 -2.79 25.36
N VAL A 207 5.20 -3.38 24.55
CA VAL A 207 4.90 -4.66 23.91
C VAL A 207 5.25 -5.78 24.89
N ARG A 208 4.33 -6.73 25.08
CA ARG A 208 4.61 -7.91 25.89
C ARG A 208 5.45 -8.85 25.05
N PHE A 209 6.76 -8.84 25.24
CA PHE A 209 7.61 -9.92 24.78
C PHE A 209 7.17 -11.20 25.51
N PHE A 210 6.61 -12.16 24.79
CA PHE A 210 6.61 -13.52 25.28
C PHE A 210 8.05 -14.02 25.14
N SER A 211 8.85 -13.84 26.19
CA SER A 211 10.13 -14.54 26.28
C SER A 211 9.87 -16.03 26.21
N VAL A 212 10.38 -16.69 25.16
CA VAL A 212 10.62 -18.12 25.15
C VAL A 212 11.82 -18.47 26.02
#